data_AF-A0A099WVR7-F1
#
_entry.id   AF-A0A099WVR7-F1
#
_cell.length_a   1.000
_cell.length_b   1.000
_cell.length_c   1.000
_cell.angle_alpha   90.00
_cell.angle_beta   90.00
_cell.angle_gamma   90.00
#
_symmetry.space_group_name_H-M   'P 1'
#
loop_
_entity.id
_entity.type
_entity.pdbx_description
1 polymer ?
#
loop_
_entity_poly.entity_id
_entity_poly.type
_entity_poly.pdbx_seq_one_letter_code
_entity_poly.pdbx_strand_id
1 'polypeptide(L)'
;MNKSLTILIYTLVWVLLIVLQSLALESANPGTPSFWNMPSAYYAVWIVDAYIIALYYINYFLIAPAMIKRLLFRPYIVLSLALGGIGMLLPVIFHHAWQWTVPGTAEGQMPLYGEGFIAAIAAIAVGLSVRGVREWVRLARRNTNLEIALKNKSIAYDRAEARLRSLEQPVSFRDLGTGAKVENAPSSTPVSPQTNE
;
A
#
# COMPACT_ATOMS: atom_id res chain seq x y z
N MET A 1 -11.88 3.83 10.62
CA MET A 1 -10.73 4.15 11.50
C MET A 1 -10.44 5.63 11.39
N ASN A 2 -10.44 6.37 12.50
CA ASN A 2 -10.25 7.82 12.50
C ASN A 2 -8.79 8.14 12.09
N LYS A 3 -8.61 8.97 11.06
CA LYS A 3 -7.26 9.33 10.56
C LYS A 3 -6.35 9.87 11.66
N SER A 4 -6.89 10.68 12.56
CA SER A 4 -6.15 11.22 13.71
C SER A 4 -5.64 10.12 14.65
N LEU A 5 -6.46 9.10 14.90
CA LEU A 5 -6.10 7.97 15.77
C LEU A 5 -4.99 7.12 15.12
N THR A 6 -5.05 6.94 13.80
CA THR A 6 -4.00 6.24 13.06
C THR A 6 -2.66 7.00 13.09
N ILE A 7 -2.68 8.32 12.91
CA ILE A 7 -1.48 9.15 13.00
C ILE A 7 -0.90 9.08 14.42
N LEU A 8 -1.76 9.21 15.44
CA LEU A 8 -1.35 9.12 16.84
C LEU A 8 -0.66 7.78 17.15
N ILE A 9 -1.24 6.66 16.70
CA ILE A 9 -0.63 5.34 16.88
C ILE A 9 0.74 5.28 16.21
N TYR A 10 0.89 5.75 14.96
CA TYR A 10 2.19 5.71 14.29
C TYR A 10 3.24 6.58 15.00
N THR A 11 2.86 7.78 15.45
CA THR A 11 3.77 8.64 16.21
C THR A 11 4.17 7.99 17.53
N LEU A 12 3.23 7.38 18.26
CA LEU A 12 3.52 6.67 19.50
C LEU A 12 4.46 5.49 19.29
N VAL A 13 4.29 4.74 18.19
CA VAL A 13 5.20 3.63 17.85
C VAL A 13 6.61 4.14 17.62
N TRP A 14 6.80 5.25 16.90
CA TRP A 14 8.13 5.81 16.70
C TRP A 14 8.78 6.28 18.00
N VAL A 15 8.03 6.98 18.84
CA VAL A 15 8.52 7.42 20.16
C VAL A 15 8.91 6.22 21.01
N LEU A 16 8.08 5.17 21.04
CA LEU A 16 8.37 3.94 21.77
C LEU A 16 9.67 3.28 21.26
N LEU A 17 9.88 3.22 19.95
CA LEU A 17 11.09 2.64 19.37
C LEU A 17 12.35 3.43 19.76
N ILE A 18 12.30 4.78 19.74
CA ILE A 18 13.42 5.63 20.17
C ILE A 18 13.77 5.41 21.64
N VAL A 19 12.76 5.30 22.51
CA VAL A 19 12.97 5.03 23.94
C VAL A 19 13.58 3.65 24.13
N LEU A 20 13.02 2.62 23.48
CA LEU A 20 13.54 1.26 23.57
C LEU A 20 14.99 1.16 23.07
N GLN A 21 15.33 1.84 21.97
CA GLN A 21 16.69 1.90 21.47
C GLN A 21 17.63 2.59 22.45
N SER A 22 17.21 3.70 23.07
CA SER A 22 18.03 4.40 24.07
C SER A 22 18.33 3.51 25.28
N LEU A 23 17.34 2.78 25.77
CA LEU A 23 17.49 1.81 26.86
C LEU A 23 18.36 0.59 26.45
N ALA A 24 18.21 0.13 25.21
CA ALA A 24 19.05 -0.95 24.69
C ALA A 24 20.52 -0.51 24.59
N LEU A 25 20.78 0.73 24.17
CA LEU A 25 22.12 1.29 24.06
C LEU A 25 22.80 1.39 25.44
N GLU A 26 22.06 1.81 26.47
CA GLU A 26 22.50 1.80 27.87
C GLU A 26 22.86 0.39 28.34
N SER A 27 22.03 -0.61 28.01
CA SER A 27 22.27 -2.00 28.41
C SER A 27 23.46 -2.65 27.69
N ALA A 28 23.73 -2.23 26.45
CA ALA A 28 24.74 -2.83 25.59
C ALA A 28 26.15 -2.26 25.83
N ASN A 29 26.27 -1.06 26.40
CA ASN A 29 27.54 -0.35 26.54
C ASN A 29 27.84 -0.02 28.01
N PRO A 30 28.60 -0.87 28.72
CA PRO A 30 29.01 -0.60 30.09
C PRO A 30 29.83 0.71 30.17
N GLY A 31 29.34 1.69 30.93
CA GLY A 31 29.98 3.01 31.06
C GLY A 31 29.23 4.16 30.40
N THR A 32 28.14 3.90 29.68
CA THR A 32 27.25 4.98 29.21
C THR A 32 26.45 5.58 30.36
N PRO A 33 26.24 6.92 30.39
CA PRO A 33 25.35 7.56 31.34
C PRO A 33 23.94 6.97 31.25
N SER A 34 23.29 6.74 32.40
CA SER A 34 21.92 6.22 32.41
C SER A 34 20.97 7.20 31.71
N PHE A 35 20.08 6.66 30.87
CA PHE A 35 19.08 7.43 30.12
C PHE A 35 18.24 8.33 31.03
N TRP A 36 17.85 7.83 32.19
CA TRP A 36 16.98 8.55 33.13
C TRP A 36 17.70 9.71 33.84
N ASN A 37 19.02 9.61 34.00
CA ASN A 37 19.80 10.61 34.72
C ASN A 37 20.36 11.68 33.79
N MET A 38 20.79 11.31 32.57
CA MET A 38 21.40 12.22 31.62
C MET A 38 20.87 11.98 30.19
N PRO A 39 19.60 12.32 29.92
CA PRO A 39 18.98 12.09 28.61
C PRO A 39 19.65 12.88 27.49
N SER A 40 20.32 13.99 27.82
CA SER A 40 21.07 14.81 26.84
C SER A 40 22.21 14.07 26.17
N ALA A 41 22.74 13.00 26.77
CA ALA A 41 23.78 12.16 26.17
C ALA A 41 23.28 11.40 24.92
N TYR A 42 21.96 11.25 24.75
CA TYR A 42 21.35 10.47 23.67
C TYR A 42 20.87 11.32 22.48
N TYR A 43 21.02 12.66 22.54
CA TYR A 43 20.50 13.56 21.50
C TYR A 43 21.05 13.27 20.11
N ALA A 44 22.34 12.92 19.99
CA ALA A 44 22.93 12.54 18.71
C ALA A 44 22.21 11.35 18.08
N VAL A 45 21.87 10.34 18.89
CA VAL A 45 21.14 9.14 18.46
C VAL A 45 19.71 9.49 18.05
N TRP A 46 19.00 10.30 18.84
CA TRP A 46 17.62 10.68 18.54
C TRP A 46 17.50 11.47 17.22
N ILE A 47 18.51 12.27 16.88
CA ILE A 47 18.52 12.98 15.60
C ILE A 47 18.77 12.02 14.44
N VAL A 48 19.63 11.02 14.62
CA VAL A 48 19.79 9.94 13.64
C VAL A 48 18.48 9.17 13.47
N ASP A 49 17.78 8.86 14.55
CA ASP A 49 16.48 8.20 14.49
C ASP A 49 15.44 9.07 13.76
N ALA A 50 15.38 10.37 14.06
CA ALA A 50 14.52 11.31 13.35
C ALA A 50 14.84 11.36 11.84
N TYR A 51 16.12 11.33 11.47
CA TYR A 51 16.56 11.22 10.08
C TYR A 51 16.07 9.91 9.44
N ILE A 52 16.22 8.77 10.12
CA ILE A 52 15.77 7.46 9.61
C ILE A 52 14.25 7.43 9.44
N ILE A 53 13.49 8.01 10.38
CA ILE A 53 12.03 8.13 10.30
C ILE A 53 11.63 8.98 9.09
N ALA A 54 12.28 10.14 8.92
CA ALA A 54 12.03 11.00 7.76
C ALA A 54 12.37 10.27 6.46
N LEU A 55 13.50 9.57 6.41
CA LEU A 55 13.96 8.77 5.28
C LEU A 55 12.95 7.68 4.93
N TYR A 56 12.40 6.96 5.92
CA TYR A 56 11.34 5.98 5.73
C TYR A 56 10.14 6.58 4.99
N TYR A 57 9.62 7.70 5.48
CA TYR A 57 8.43 8.33 4.89
C TYR A 57 8.72 8.95 3.52
N ILE A 58 9.86 9.64 3.35
CA ILE A 58 10.30 10.19 2.08
C ILE A 58 10.46 9.07 1.05
N ASN A 59 11.08 7.95 1.44
CA ASN A 59 11.21 6.81 0.56
C ASN A 59 9.85 6.22 0.18
N TYR A 60 8.98 6.01 1.17
CA TYR A 60 7.65 5.43 0.99
C TYR A 60 6.76 6.27 0.05
N PHE A 61 6.74 7.59 0.24
CA PHE A 61 5.83 8.50 -0.47
C PHE A 61 6.42 9.12 -1.75
N LEU A 62 7.73 9.33 -1.83
CA LEU A 62 8.36 10.10 -2.93
C LEU A 62 9.35 9.26 -3.75
N ILE A 63 10.39 8.68 -3.13
CA ILE A 63 11.50 8.07 -3.87
C ILE A 63 11.08 6.78 -4.56
N ALA A 64 10.53 5.81 -3.82
CA ALA A 64 10.06 4.54 -4.37
C ALA A 64 9.03 4.73 -5.50
N PRO A 65 7.94 5.53 -5.36
CA PRO A 65 7.00 5.72 -6.46
C PRO A 65 7.60 6.38 -7.70
N ALA A 66 8.50 7.34 -7.52
CA ALA A 66 9.11 8.06 -8.64
C ALA A 66 10.08 7.15 -9.42
N MET A 67 10.89 6.37 -8.72
CA MET A 67 11.93 5.53 -9.31
C MET A 67 11.37 4.23 -9.89
N ILE A 68 10.43 3.57 -9.19
CA ILE A 68 9.84 2.30 -9.66
C ILE A 68 9.05 2.51 -10.96
N LYS A 69 8.28 3.60 -11.08
CA LYS A 69 7.55 3.92 -12.32
C LYS A 69 8.46 4.09 -13.54
N ARG A 70 9.71 4.51 -13.31
CA ARG A 70 10.71 4.74 -14.36
C ARG A 70 11.66 3.55 -14.55
N LEU A 71 11.47 2.44 -13.83
CA LEU A 71 12.34 1.25 -13.84
C LEU A 71 13.81 1.57 -13.50
N LEU A 72 14.04 2.61 -12.70
CA LEU A 72 15.36 3.14 -12.36
C LEU A 72 15.99 2.43 -11.15
N PHE A 73 16.26 1.12 -11.27
CA PHE A 73 16.76 0.30 -10.16
C PHE A 73 18.20 0.61 -9.73
N ARG A 74 19.12 0.72 -10.69
CA ARG A 74 20.54 1.03 -10.42
C ARG A 74 20.72 2.36 -9.66
N PRO A 75 20.19 3.50 -10.13
CA PRO A 75 20.34 4.76 -9.42
C PRO A 75 19.60 4.76 -8.08
N TYR A 76 18.51 4.00 -7.93
CA TYR A 76 17.83 3.84 -6.66
C TYR A 76 18.71 3.15 -5.60
N ILE A 77 19.45 2.09 -5.98
CA ILE A 77 20.39 1.42 -5.07
C ILE A 77 21.51 2.39 -4.66
N VAL A 78 22.08 3.11 -5.62
CA VAL A 78 23.14 4.09 -5.33
C VAL A 78 22.64 5.21 -4.42
N LEU A 79 21.44 5.74 -4.69
CA LEU A 79 20.81 6.74 -3.83
C LEU A 79 20.55 6.20 -2.42
N SER A 80 20.08 4.95 -2.30
CA SER A 80 19.83 4.31 -1.01
C SER A 80 21.12 4.16 -0.20
N LEU A 81 22.21 3.74 -0.84
CA LEU A 81 23.54 3.66 -0.22
C LEU A 81 24.04 5.04 0.20
N ALA A 82 23.86 6.07 -0.63
CA ALA A 82 24.24 7.44 -0.30
C ALA A 82 23.45 7.98 0.91
N LEU A 83 22.14 7.75 0.94
CA LEU A 83 21.28 8.13 2.07
C LEU A 83 21.62 7.34 3.35
N GLY A 84 21.99 6.06 3.22
CA GLY A 84 22.54 5.30 4.34
C GLY A 84 23.85 5.92 4.85
N GLY A 85 24.75 6.30 3.94
CA GLY A 85 26.01 6.96 4.27
C GLY A 85 25.83 8.26 5.04
N ILE A 86 24.80 9.05 4.72
CA ILE A 86 24.45 10.25 5.49
C ILE A 86 24.08 9.89 6.94
N GLY A 87 23.31 8.82 7.17
CA GLY A 87 22.97 8.34 8.51
C GLY A 87 24.19 7.94 9.34
N MET A 88 25.22 7.39 8.69
CA MET A 88 26.49 7.03 9.32
C MET A 88 27.34 8.24 9.73
N LEU A 89 27.32 9.28 8.89
CA LEU A 89 28.16 10.48 9.06
C LEU A 89 27.50 11.56 9.92
N LEU A 90 26.19 11.50 10.12
CA LEU A 90 25.42 12.46 10.91
C LEU A 90 26.01 12.69 12.31
N PRO A 91 26.36 11.66 13.09
CA PRO A 91 26.96 11.85 14.41
C PRO A 91 28.34 12.50 14.38
N VAL A 92 29.12 12.31 13.32
CA VAL A 92 30.40 13.00 13.13
C VAL A 92 30.19 14.51 13.01
N ILE A 93 29.17 14.93 12.26
CA ILE A 93 28.83 16.34 12.07
C ILE A 93 28.41 16.95 13.42
N PHE A 94 27.60 16.24 14.21
CA PHE A 94 27.18 16.71 15.52
C PHE A 94 28.29 16.74 16.56
N HIS A 95 29.22 15.80 16.50
CA HIS A 95 30.40 15.82 17.33
C HIS A 95 31.26 17.04 17.03
N HIS A 96 31.48 17.37 15.75
CA HIS A 96 32.26 18.56 15.40
C HIS A 96 31.54 19.87 15.76
N ALA A 97 30.21 19.95 15.57
CA ALA A 97 29.47 21.20 15.75
C ALA A 97 29.05 21.47 17.21
N TRP A 98 28.71 20.42 17.98
CA TRP A 98 28.17 20.54 19.34
C TRP A 98 28.89 19.67 20.38
N GLN A 99 29.97 18.97 19.99
CA GLN A 99 30.68 18.02 20.86
C GLN A 99 29.77 16.90 21.40
N TRP A 100 28.66 16.62 20.71
CA TRP A 100 27.78 15.51 21.05
C TRP A 100 28.42 14.20 20.61
N THR A 101 28.64 13.31 21.56
CA THR A 101 29.15 11.96 21.31
C THR A 101 28.01 10.95 21.33
N VAL A 102 28.19 9.85 20.60
CA VAL A 102 27.25 8.73 20.68
C VAL A 102 27.60 7.92 21.94
N PRO A 103 26.63 7.58 22.79
CA PRO A 103 26.89 6.72 23.95
C PRO A 103 27.58 5.42 23.50
N GLY A 104 28.71 5.09 24.14
CA GLY A 104 29.52 3.90 23.79
C GLY A 104 30.71 4.18 22.87
N THR A 105 30.89 5.42 22.39
CA THR A 105 32.13 5.82 21.68
C THR A 105 33.25 6.13 22.67
N ALA A 106 34.41 5.50 22.48
CA ALA A 106 35.60 5.73 23.30
C ALA A 106 36.18 7.14 23.07
N GLU A 107 36.78 7.73 24.10
CA GLU A 107 37.42 9.05 24.01
C GLU A 107 38.50 9.08 22.92
N GLY A 108 38.46 10.09 22.04
CA GLY A 108 39.40 10.26 20.94
C GLY A 108 39.10 9.45 19.67
N GLN A 109 38.04 8.64 19.66
CA GLN A 109 37.57 7.98 18.44
C GLN A 109 36.52 8.82 17.72
N MET A 110 36.57 8.79 16.39
CA MET A 110 35.55 9.42 15.55
C MET A 110 34.23 8.66 15.72
N PRO A 111 33.09 9.33 16.02
CA PRO A 111 31.83 8.66 16.30
C PRO A 111 31.14 8.19 15.01
N LEU A 112 31.78 7.25 14.32
CA LEU A 112 31.22 6.58 13.16
C LEU A 112 30.13 5.62 13.62
N TYR A 113 28.89 5.93 13.25
CA TYR A 113 27.74 5.18 13.73
C TYR A 113 27.24 4.22 12.66
N GLY A 114 27.86 3.04 12.59
CA GLY A 114 27.50 1.98 11.65
C GLY A 114 26.04 1.50 11.80
N GLU A 115 25.50 1.56 13.02
CA GLU A 115 24.08 1.26 13.26
C GLU A 115 23.15 2.21 12.50
N GLY A 116 23.50 3.50 12.41
CA GLY A 116 22.75 4.50 11.64
C GLY A 116 22.71 4.17 10.14
N PHE A 117 23.80 3.61 9.58
CA PHE A 117 23.82 3.13 8.20
C PHE A 117 22.86 1.96 8.00
N ILE A 118 22.98 0.92 8.85
CA ILE A 118 22.20 -0.31 8.75
C ILE A 118 20.71 0.01 8.93
N ALA A 119 20.37 0.84 9.92
CA ALA A 119 19.00 1.24 10.20
C ALA A 119 18.38 2.05 9.05
N ALA A 120 19.15 2.95 8.41
CA ALA A 120 18.69 3.69 7.23
C ALA A 120 18.38 2.75 6.05
N ILE A 121 19.26 1.79 5.75
CA ILE A 121 19.03 0.80 4.69
C ILE A 121 17.83 -0.09 5.02
N ALA A 122 17.71 -0.53 6.28
CA ALA A 122 16.58 -1.33 6.74
C ALA A 122 15.26 -0.57 6.59
N ALA A 123 15.20 0.71 6.99
CA ALA A 123 14.03 1.55 6.83
C ALA A 123 13.61 1.70 5.35
N ILE A 124 14.57 1.90 4.46
CA ILE A 124 14.32 1.94 3.01
C ILE A 124 13.74 0.61 2.51
N ALA A 125 14.34 -0.52 2.90
CA ALA A 125 13.91 -1.85 2.50
C ALA A 125 12.50 -2.18 3.01
N VAL A 126 12.20 -1.87 4.27
CA VAL A 126 10.85 -2.05 4.85
C VAL A 126 9.84 -1.18 4.10
N GLY A 127 10.18 0.09 3.82
CA GLY A 127 9.32 0.99 3.05
C GLY A 127 8.96 0.44 1.67
N LEU A 128 9.94 -0.16 0.97
CA LEU A 128 9.71 -0.85 -0.29
C LEU A 128 8.81 -2.07 -0.14
N SER A 129 9.08 -2.93 0.83
CA SER A 129 8.31 -4.17 1.05
C SER A 129 6.84 -3.89 1.33
N VAL A 130 6.55 -2.95 2.24
CA VAL A 130 5.16 -2.54 2.56
C VAL A 130 4.46 -2.00 1.32
N ARG A 131 5.17 -1.21 0.51
CA ARG A 131 4.63 -0.67 -0.74
C ARG A 131 4.35 -1.77 -1.76
N GLY A 132 5.27 -2.70 -1.95
CA GLY A 132 5.13 -3.85 -2.83
C GLY A 132 3.91 -4.70 -2.48
N VAL A 133 3.71 -5.00 -1.19
CA VAL A 133 2.52 -5.71 -0.70
C VAL A 133 1.25 -4.91 -1.00
N ARG A 134 1.23 -3.60 -0.76
CA ARG A 134 0.05 -2.75 -1.02
C ARG A 134 -0.32 -2.72 -2.51
N GLU A 135 0.67 -2.60 -3.38
CA GLU A 135 0.47 -2.60 -4.83
C GLU A 135 0.02 -3.99 -5.31
N TRP A 136 0.64 -5.07 -4.82
CA TRP A 136 0.22 -6.44 -5.11
C TRP A 136 -1.24 -6.70 -4.72
N VAL A 137 -1.68 -6.32 -3.52
CA VAL A 137 -3.08 -6.46 -3.09
C VAL A 137 -4.02 -5.62 -3.96
N ARG A 138 -3.59 -4.43 -4.42
CA ARG A 138 -4.36 -3.61 -5.35
C ARG A 138 -4.48 -4.28 -6.72
N LEU A 139 -3.41 -4.88 -7.22
CA LEU A 139 -3.38 -5.60 -8.49
C LEU A 139 -4.24 -6.87 -8.41
N ALA A 140 -4.15 -7.64 -7.32
CA ALA A 140 -4.97 -8.83 -7.10
C ALA A 140 -6.46 -8.50 -7.19
N ARG A 141 -6.92 -7.46 -6.49
CA ARG A 141 -8.32 -7.00 -6.58
C ARG A 141 -8.74 -6.59 -7.99
N ARG A 142 -7.86 -5.93 -8.74
CA ARG A 142 -8.13 -5.55 -10.14
C ARG A 142 -8.25 -6.78 -11.04
N ASN A 143 -7.39 -7.77 -10.83
CA ASN A 143 -7.40 -8.99 -11.62
C ASN A 143 -8.71 -9.77 -11.41
N THR A 144 -9.14 -9.96 -10.16
CA THR A 144 -10.43 -10.59 -9.83
C THR A 144 -11.61 -9.85 -10.46
N ASN A 145 -11.61 -8.52 -10.42
CA ASN A 145 -12.68 -7.73 -11.05
C ASN A 145 -12.71 -7.88 -12.58
N LEU A 146 -11.54 -7.98 -13.22
CA LEU A 146 -11.43 -8.20 -14.67
C LEU A 146 -11.90 -9.61 -15.05
N GLU A 147 -11.55 -10.62 -14.26
CA GLU A 147 -12.00 -12.00 -14.46
C GLU A 147 -13.53 -12.11 -14.38
N ILE A 148 -14.16 -11.47 -13.40
CA ILE A 148 -15.61 -11.38 -13.28
C ILE A 148 -16.22 -10.66 -14.49
N ALA A 149 -15.62 -9.55 -14.93
CA ALA A 149 -16.09 -8.80 -16.10
C ALA A 149 -15.99 -9.62 -17.40
N LEU A 150 -14.91 -10.38 -17.59
CA LEU A 150 -14.73 -11.29 -18.72
C LEU A 150 -15.78 -12.40 -18.71
N LYS A 151 -16.01 -13.03 -17.56
CA LYS A 151 -17.04 -14.07 -17.39
C LYS A 151 -18.46 -13.54 -17.67
N ASN A 152 -18.75 -12.32 -17.24
CA ASN A 152 -20.04 -11.69 -17.52
C ASN A 152 -20.22 -11.40 -19.02
N LYS A 153 -19.15 -10.96 -19.71
CA LYS A 153 -19.18 -10.77 -21.17
C LYS A 153 -19.36 -12.07 -21.92
N SER A 154 -18.70 -13.16 -21.52
CA SER A 154 -18.86 -14.45 -22.20
C SER A 154 -20.30 -14.96 -22.06
N ILE A 155 -20.89 -14.88 -20.87
CA ILE A 155 -22.30 -15.25 -20.65
C ILE A 155 -23.25 -14.39 -21.50
N ALA A 156 -22.96 -13.10 -21.66
CA ALA A 156 -23.77 -12.21 -22.49
C ALA A 156 -23.67 -12.57 -23.99
N TYR A 157 -22.47 -12.94 -24.47
CA TYR A 157 -22.27 -13.45 -25.83
C TYR A 157 -23.03 -14.75 -26.05
N ASP A 158 -22.92 -15.73 -25.14
CA ASP A 158 -23.63 -17.00 -25.24
C ASP A 158 -25.15 -16.81 -25.28
N ARG A 159 -25.69 -15.88 -24.49
CA ARG A 159 -27.12 -15.52 -24.51
C ARG A 159 -27.53 -14.84 -25.82
N ALA A 160 -26.69 -13.97 -26.36
CA ALA A 160 -26.97 -13.30 -27.63
C ALA A 160 -26.95 -14.32 -28.78
N GLU A 161 -25.99 -15.25 -28.79
CA GLU A 161 -25.91 -16.32 -29.78
C GLU A 161 -27.10 -17.29 -29.67
N ALA A 162 -27.50 -17.66 -28.45
CA ALA A 162 -28.71 -18.47 -28.23
C ALA A 162 -29.98 -17.78 -28.76
N ARG A 163 -30.10 -16.45 -28.60
CA ARG A 163 -31.20 -15.67 -29.17
C ARG A 163 -31.15 -15.66 -30.70
N LEU A 164 -29.98 -15.46 -31.31
CA LEU A 164 -29.83 -15.50 -32.76
C LEU A 164 -30.23 -16.88 -33.30
N ARG A 165 -29.75 -17.97 -32.71
CA ARG A 165 -30.14 -19.34 -33.10
C ARG A 165 -31.64 -19.60 -32.94
N SER A 166 -32.29 -19.01 -31.94
CA SER A 166 -33.75 -19.13 -31.78
C SER A 166 -34.55 -18.35 -32.83
N LEU A 167 -33.98 -17.28 -33.40
CA LEU A 167 -34.58 -16.49 -34.48
C LEU A 167 -34.30 -17.08 -35.87
N GLU A 168 -33.20 -17.83 -36.00
CA GLU A 168 -32.77 -18.49 -37.23
C GLU A 168 -33.45 -19.85 -37.45
N GLN A 169 -34.10 -20.42 -36.42
CA GLN A 169 -35.04 -21.51 -36.63
C GLN A 169 -36.15 -21.00 -37.55
N PRO A 170 -36.31 -21.56 -38.77
CA PRO A 170 -37.39 -21.15 -39.64
C PRO A 170 -38.69 -21.42 -38.87
N VAL A 171 -39.51 -20.38 -38.70
CA VAL A 171 -40.91 -20.56 -38.36
C VAL A 171 -41.45 -21.56 -39.36
N SER A 172 -41.61 -22.81 -38.94
CA SER A 172 -42.24 -23.85 -39.72
C SER A 172 -43.69 -23.41 -39.89
N PHE A 173 -43.95 -22.66 -40.96
CA PHE A 173 -45.25 -22.40 -41.53
C PHE A 173 -45.86 -23.76 -41.95
N ARG A 174 -46.32 -24.55 -41.00
CA ARG A 174 -47.02 -25.81 -41.26
C ARG A 174 -48.44 -25.86 -40.68
N ASP A 175 -48.99 -24.71 -40.27
CA ASP A 175 -50.39 -24.59 -39.84
C ASP A 175 -51.09 -23.32 -40.33
N LEU A 176 -50.70 -22.79 -41.50
CA LEU A 176 -51.43 -21.71 -42.17
C LEU A 176 -51.94 -22.19 -43.53
N GLY A 177 -53.05 -22.94 -43.50
CA GLY A 177 -53.91 -23.12 -44.66
C GLY A 177 -54.42 -24.54 -44.87
N THR A 178 -55.56 -24.88 -44.27
CA THR A 178 -56.75 -25.42 -44.97
C THR A 178 -57.83 -25.77 -43.94
N GLY A 179 -59.01 -25.13 -44.05
CA GLY A 179 -60.15 -25.46 -43.20
C GLY A 179 -61.20 -24.37 -43.11
N ALA A 180 -61.66 -23.86 -44.26
CA ALA A 180 -62.89 -23.10 -44.29
C ALA A 180 -64.06 -23.99 -43.86
N LYS A 181 -64.72 -23.67 -42.74
CA LYS A 181 -66.17 -23.87 -42.61
C LYS A 181 -66.76 -22.85 -41.63
N VAL A 182 -67.43 -21.87 -42.24
CA VAL A 182 -68.46 -21.01 -41.66
C VAL A 182 -69.48 -21.87 -40.93
N GLU A 183 -69.94 -21.48 -39.73
CA GLU A 183 -71.37 -21.36 -39.41
C GLU A 183 -71.64 -20.72 -38.01
N ASN A 184 -72.39 -19.61 -38.06
CA ASN A 184 -73.30 -19.02 -37.06
C ASN A 184 -72.76 -18.30 -35.79
N ALA A 185 -72.75 -16.96 -35.90
CA ALA A 185 -73.11 -16.02 -34.83
C ALA A 185 -74.65 -16.05 -34.58
N PRO A 186 -75.27 -15.36 -33.59
CA PRO A 186 -74.74 -14.25 -32.79
C PRO A 186 -75.18 -14.21 -31.30
N SER A 187 -74.60 -13.29 -30.51
CA SER A 187 -75.36 -12.34 -29.65
C SER A 187 -74.47 -11.62 -28.63
N SER A 188 -74.46 -10.28 -28.76
CA SER A 188 -74.22 -9.18 -27.79
C SER A 188 -74.01 -9.54 -26.30
N THR A 189 -73.14 -8.89 -25.50
CA THR A 189 -72.90 -7.43 -25.27
C THR A 189 -71.66 -7.31 -24.31
N PRO A 190 -71.07 -6.12 -24.07
CA PRO A 190 -69.72 -5.93 -23.53
C PRO A 190 -69.68 -5.71 -22.00
N VAL A 191 -68.53 -5.97 -21.37
CA VAL A 191 -68.16 -5.36 -20.07
C VAL A 191 -66.72 -4.86 -20.12
N SER A 192 -66.57 -3.56 -19.83
CA SER A 192 -65.32 -2.79 -19.78
C SER A 192 -64.56 -3.00 -18.45
N PRO A 193 -63.33 -2.47 -18.31
CA PRO A 193 -62.29 -2.95 -17.40
C PRO A 193 -62.41 -2.36 -15.99
N GLN A 194 -61.85 -3.07 -14.99
CA GLN A 194 -61.44 -2.44 -13.74
C GLN A 194 -59.97 -2.75 -13.42
N THR A 195 -59.18 -1.69 -13.56
CA THR A 195 -58.01 -1.34 -12.75
C THR A 195 -58.28 -1.55 -11.27
N ASN A 196 -57.30 -2.09 -10.54
CA ASN A 196 -57.14 -1.80 -9.12
C ASN A 196 -55.65 -1.61 -8.81
N GLU A 197 -55.44 -0.63 -7.94
CA GLU A 197 -54.21 -0.02 -7.44
C GLU A 197 -53.30 -0.98 -6.67
#